data_AF-A0A7J9WG78-F1
#
_entry.id   AF-A0A7J9WG78-F1
#
_cell.length_a   1.000
_cell.length_b   1.000
_cell.length_c   1.000
_cell.angle_alpha   90.00
_cell.angle_beta   90.00
_cell.angle_gamma   90.00
#
_symmetry.space_group_name_H-M   'P 1'
#
loop_
_entity.id
_entity.type
_entity.pdbx_description
1 polymer ?
#
loop_
_entity_poly.entity_id
_entity_poly.type
_entity_poly.pdbx_seq_one_letter_code
_entity_poly.pdbx_strand_id
1 'polypeptide(L)'
;MDPTDANPDEQEGTDSASPAGAPEAVDEPAQRTTAAAVVADADDAAERHPEVIEQNPEALPDEPATATEPAKSKPKAKPKKPAGPDPAEIVRRIGRTNEQALAYVLNPDPKLSRLSRKAREALITEVPPVTAGALLGPEALARHFIASAAAGRYRDLFSLWDLFRARTEECKPVLAERQRALERARRSLSTAMKLGLKGRADRVAEDITRAQGLIWTWVREVVIGDLKAVGQRPAIAAALLQREPGLDIPLPATPDDRWLAEAAAAKQDGNLPPQLDTLLSGNIDRLPATVATLSQVQEQYPQRLEALVDRIDLESENIGALLAWARDHGMAGRVRSRIVAQVDAAAAKGRAEGLAVWQSWRDRGVDLDLPESLTAPTIEGLDLARPESADVIAVLVRAGAAVDPQRELEELAGQNRQLAEKAYESFVCAGLDVHLPMALEGNPIVRDGTRCPACQAWTWVRPGHERRCPRLKQEADAAS
;
A
#
# COMPACT_ATOMS: atom_id res chain seq x y z
N MET A 1 35.92 -43.07 51.53
CA MET A 1 35.62 -41.64 51.68
C MET A 1 34.21 -41.57 52.18
N ASP A 2 34.08 -41.29 53.46
CA ASP A 2 32.84 -41.26 54.24
C ASP A 2 32.93 -39.98 55.13
N PRO A 3 31.85 -39.53 55.78
CA PRO A 3 31.23 -38.21 55.58
C PRO A 3 31.30 -37.34 56.85
N THR A 4 30.76 -36.11 56.81
CA THR A 4 30.04 -35.35 57.88
C THR A 4 30.06 -33.84 57.54
N ASP A 5 28.91 -33.19 57.33
CA ASP A 5 27.98 -32.58 58.31
C ASP A 5 28.51 -31.30 58.97
N ALA A 6 27.85 -30.16 58.68
CA ALA A 6 27.50 -29.10 59.65
C ALA A 6 26.85 -27.88 58.93
N ASN A 7 25.54 -27.73 59.11
CA ASN A 7 24.81 -26.45 59.25
C ASN A 7 24.97 -25.98 60.74
N PRO A 8 24.51 -24.80 61.26
CA PRO A 8 23.50 -23.86 60.74
C PRO A 8 23.66 -22.34 61.09
N ASP A 9 22.72 -21.55 60.55
CA ASP A 9 21.88 -20.46 61.12
C ASP A 9 22.36 -19.10 61.71
N GLU A 10 21.44 -18.13 61.52
CA GLU A 10 21.12 -16.88 62.27
C GLU A 10 22.01 -15.61 62.06
N GLN A 11 21.52 -14.35 62.03
CA GLN A 11 20.19 -13.69 61.99
C GLN A 11 20.43 -12.16 61.76
N GLU A 12 19.34 -11.37 61.74
CA GLU A 12 19.20 -9.89 61.78
C GLU A 12 19.26 -9.15 60.42
N GLY A 13 18.31 -8.29 60.03
CA GLY A 13 17.17 -7.68 60.72
C GLY A 13 17.08 -6.19 60.38
N THR A 14 15.84 -5.71 60.21
CA THR A 14 15.32 -4.33 60.35
C THR A 14 14.80 -3.59 59.11
N ASP A 15 13.51 -3.32 59.28
CA ASP A 15 12.53 -2.53 58.55
C ASP A 15 12.83 -1.04 58.40
N SER A 16 12.06 -0.44 57.49
CA SER A 16 11.29 0.83 57.61
C SER A 16 11.55 1.70 56.36
N ALA A 17 10.63 2.42 55.75
CA ALA A 17 9.20 2.65 55.89
C ALA A 17 8.84 3.65 54.75
N SER A 18 7.67 3.53 54.12
CA SER A 18 7.11 4.65 53.32
C SER A 18 6.67 5.80 54.25
N PRO A 19 6.43 7.02 53.72
CA PRO A 19 5.01 7.36 53.57
C PRO A 19 4.65 8.18 52.33
N ALA A 20 3.32 8.20 52.13
CA ALA A 20 2.53 8.80 51.08
C ALA A 20 2.55 10.35 51.03
N GLY A 21 2.10 10.88 49.89
CA GLY A 21 1.67 12.27 49.72
C GLY A 21 1.19 12.56 48.28
N ALA A 22 -0.11 12.44 48.05
CA ALA A 22 -0.85 13.13 46.98
C ALA A 22 -1.72 14.21 47.66
N PRO A 23 -2.50 15.07 46.97
CA PRO A 23 -2.60 15.42 45.54
C PRO A 23 -2.60 16.96 45.31
N GLU A 24 -2.64 17.45 44.06
CA GLU A 24 -3.50 18.60 43.71
C GLU A 24 -3.64 18.77 42.18
N ALA A 25 -4.88 18.91 41.75
CA ALA A 25 -5.32 19.33 40.42
C ALA A 25 -5.14 20.84 40.25
N VAL A 26 -5.25 21.35 39.01
CA VAL A 26 -6.08 22.54 38.62
C VAL A 26 -5.79 22.93 37.15
N ASP A 27 -6.91 23.07 36.42
CA ASP A 27 -7.22 23.89 35.23
C ASP A 27 -6.53 23.71 33.87
N GLU A 28 -7.34 23.16 32.95
CA GLU A 28 -7.50 23.64 31.57
C GLU A 28 -8.15 25.05 31.58
N PRO A 29 -7.92 25.90 30.56
CA PRO A 29 -8.94 25.93 29.51
C PRO A 29 -8.42 26.24 28.10
N ALA A 30 -9.16 25.69 27.13
CA ALA A 30 -9.16 26.09 25.74
C ALA A 30 -9.56 27.56 25.53
N GLN A 31 -8.89 28.26 24.61
CA GLN A 31 -9.48 29.41 23.90
C GLN A 31 -9.12 29.41 22.41
N ARG A 32 -10.15 29.27 21.59
CA ARG A 32 -10.23 29.81 20.22
C ARG A 32 -10.26 31.33 20.31
N THR A 33 -9.50 32.03 19.46
CA THR A 33 -9.94 33.31 18.88
C THR A 33 -9.42 33.48 17.46
N THR A 34 -10.27 34.15 16.69
CA THR A 34 -10.24 34.47 15.27
C THR A 34 -9.65 35.85 15.00
N ALA A 35 -9.16 36.03 13.77
CA ALA A 35 -9.20 37.24 12.93
C ALA A 35 -8.29 38.47 13.24
N ALA A 36 -7.33 38.66 12.31
CA ALA A 36 -7.09 39.85 11.47
C ALA A 36 -6.82 41.25 12.06
N ALA A 37 -5.62 41.78 11.74
CA ALA A 37 -5.32 43.15 11.24
C ALA A 37 -3.81 43.17 10.86
N VAL A 38 -3.37 43.21 9.59
CA VAL A 38 -3.35 44.31 8.59
C VAL A 38 -2.58 45.56 9.04
N VAL A 39 -1.37 45.76 8.49
CA VAL A 39 -0.81 46.97 7.79
C VAL A 39 0.46 46.48 7.02
N ALA A 40 0.45 46.36 5.68
CA ALA A 40 0.93 47.31 4.63
C ALA A 40 2.39 47.78 4.83
N ASP A 41 3.35 47.67 3.89
CA ASP A 41 3.42 48.15 2.48
C ASP A 41 4.26 47.18 1.59
N ALA A 42 3.85 46.82 0.36
CA ALA A 42 4.08 47.49 -0.96
C ALA A 42 5.58 47.54 -1.34
N ASP A 43 6.12 47.00 -2.44
CA ASP A 43 5.76 46.87 -3.88
C ASP A 43 6.49 45.61 -4.43
N ASP A 44 6.21 44.92 -5.54
CA ASP A 44 5.45 45.19 -6.77
C ASP A 44 5.05 43.82 -7.37
N ALA A 45 3.84 43.77 -7.93
CA ALA A 45 3.21 42.59 -8.52
C ALA A 45 3.10 42.77 -10.03
N ALA A 46 3.50 41.76 -10.80
CA ALA A 46 3.06 41.59 -12.18
C ALA A 46 2.72 40.12 -12.45
N GLU A 47 1.47 39.83 -12.10
CA GLU A 47 0.50 38.84 -12.56
C GLU A 47 0.90 37.77 -13.60
N ARG A 48 0.48 36.55 -13.29
CA ARG A 48 0.19 35.47 -14.24
C ARG A 48 -1.22 34.94 -13.98
N HIS A 49 -1.82 34.42 -15.06
CA HIS A 49 -2.88 33.40 -15.19
C HIS A 49 -4.23 33.93 -15.74
N PRO A 50 -5.10 33.06 -16.32
CA PRO A 50 -5.00 32.58 -17.71
C PRO A 50 -6.36 32.64 -18.46
N GLU A 51 -6.38 32.99 -19.74
CA GLU A 51 -7.66 32.99 -20.49
C GLU A 51 -8.08 31.59 -20.95
N VAL A 52 -9.26 31.19 -20.46
CA VAL A 52 -10.14 30.14 -20.97
C VAL A 52 -11.11 30.81 -21.96
N ILE A 53 -11.14 30.35 -23.21
CA ILE A 53 -12.09 30.84 -24.22
C ILE A 53 -13.22 29.81 -24.35
N GLU A 54 -14.40 30.18 -23.88
CA GLU A 54 -15.68 29.52 -24.14
C GLU A 54 -16.42 30.22 -25.30
N GLN A 55 -17.11 29.43 -26.11
CA GLN A 55 -17.86 29.81 -27.31
C GLN A 55 -19.30 30.23 -26.97
N ASN A 56 -19.91 31.19 -27.70
CA ASN A 56 -21.28 31.08 -28.26
C ASN A 56 -21.72 32.31 -29.12
N PRO A 57 -22.88 32.29 -29.84
CA PRO A 57 -22.98 32.77 -31.23
C PRO A 57 -24.14 33.80 -31.48
N GLU A 58 -24.41 34.06 -32.77
CA GLU A 58 -25.66 34.59 -33.38
C GLU A 58 -26.12 36.03 -33.08
N ALA A 59 -26.14 36.89 -34.12
CA ALA A 59 -27.37 37.30 -34.85
C ALA A 59 -27.15 38.60 -35.68
N LEU A 60 -27.61 38.56 -36.94
CA LEU A 60 -27.81 39.65 -37.93
C LEU A 60 -29.16 40.39 -37.65
N PRO A 61 -29.52 41.59 -38.22
CA PRO A 61 -29.63 41.83 -39.68
C PRO A 61 -29.58 43.28 -40.30
N ASP A 62 -29.53 43.30 -41.64
CA ASP A 62 -30.02 44.25 -42.70
C ASP A 62 -29.48 45.71 -42.82
N GLU A 63 -28.65 46.06 -43.83
CA GLU A 63 -28.89 46.41 -45.27
C GLU A 63 -29.15 47.93 -45.53
N PRO A 64 -28.93 48.54 -46.74
CA PRO A 64 -28.59 47.95 -48.06
C PRO A 64 -27.52 48.68 -48.96
N ALA A 65 -27.04 47.89 -49.93
CA ALA A 65 -26.73 48.12 -51.36
C ALA A 65 -25.91 49.32 -51.90
N THR A 66 -24.82 49.01 -52.63
CA THR A 66 -24.76 49.23 -54.10
C THR A 66 -23.63 48.44 -54.78
N ALA A 67 -23.90 48.02 -56.01
CA ALA A 67 -23.24 46.98 -56.78
C ALA A 67 -21.96 47.41 -57.51
N THR A 68 -21.01 46.48 -57.67
CA THR A 68 -20.31 46.22 -58.96
C THR A 68 -19.49 44.92 -58.90
N GLU A 69 -19.89 43.91 -59.68
CA GLU A 69 -19.03 42.83 -60.19
C GLU A 69 -18.28 43.37 -61.44
N PRO A 70 -17.04 42.94 -61.76
CA PRO A 70 -16.90 41.65 -62.43
C PRO A 70 -15.57 40.88 -62.23
N ALA A 71 -15.60 39.66 -62.80
CA ALA A 71 -14.49 38.84 -63.30
C ALA A 71 -14.04 37.65 -62.44
N LYS A 72 -14.69 36.52 -62.72
CA LYS A 72 -14.25 35.15 -62.43
C LYS A 72 -12.79 34.94 -62.84
N SER A 73 -11.89 34.95 -61.87
CA SER A 73 -10.55 34.41 -62.02
C SER A 73 -10.58 32.90 -61.75
N LYS A 74 -10.06 32.13 -62.71
CA LYS A 74 -9.94 30.66 -62.64
C LYS A 74 -9.21 30.25 -61.34
N PRO A 75 -9.65 29.20 -60.63
CA PRO A 75 -8.90 28.73 -59.47
C PRO A 75 -7.52 28.25 -59.94
N LYS A 76 -6.47 28.95 -59.51
CA LYS A 76 -5.08 28.46 -59.62
C LYS A 76 -5.03 27.11 -58.92
N ALA A 77 -4.71 26.08 -59.68
CA ALA A 77 -4.47 24.75 -59.16
C ALA A 77 -3.46 24.85 -58.00
N LYS A 78 -3.86 24.35 -56.81
CA LYS A 78 -2.96 24.17 -55.69
C LYS A 78 -1.73 23.41 -56.21
N PRO A 79 -0.49 23.86 -55.96
CA PRO A 79 0.68 23.11 -56.36
C PRO A 79 0.59 21.72 -55.71
N LYS A 80 0.65 20.67 -56.54
CA LYS A 80 0.71 19.28 -56.07
C LYS A 80 1.81 19.20 -55.01
N LYS A 81 1.42 18.86 -53.76
CA LYS A 81 2.36 18.49 -52.71
C LYS A 81 3.35 17.49 -53.30
N PRO A 82 4.67 17.67 -53.12
CA PRO A 82 5.63 16.67 -53.56
C PRO A 82 5.26 15.35 -52.89
N ALA A 83 5.32 14.25 -53.63
CA ALA A 83 5.07 12.89 -53.16
C ALA A 83 6.12 12.51 -52.11
N GLY A 84 5.93 12.98 -50.88
CA GLY A 84 6.68 12.57 -49.70
C GLY A 84 5.98 11.39 -49.01
N PRO A 85 6.70 10.65 -48.16
CA PRO A 85 6.08 9.63 -47.32
C PRO A 85 4.99 10.24 -46.43
N ASP A 86 3.92 9.48 -46.21
CA ASP A 86 2.80 9.85 -45.36
C ASP A 86 3.28 10.24 -43.94
N PRO A 87 2.90 11.42 -43.41
CA PRO A 87 3.21 11.83 -42.04
C PRO A 87 2.90 10.77 -40.98
N ALA A 88 1.81 10.01 -41.16
CA ALA A 88 1.45 8.94 -40.22
C ALA A 88 2.50 7.81 -40.21
N GLU A 89 3.05 7.48 -41.37
CA GLU A 89 4.10 6.46 -41.51
C GLU A 89 5.44 6.93 -40.91
N ILE A 90 5.75 8.22 -40.99
CA ILE A 90 6.93 8.81 -40.34
C ILE A 90 6.79 8.72 -38.82
N VAL A 91 5.63 9.09 -38.28
CA VAL A 91 5.34 8.99 -36.85
C VAL A 91 5.38 7.54 -36.37
N ARG A 92 4.93 6.57 -37.19
CA ARG A 92 5.01 5.14 -36.87
C ARG A 92 6.44 4.63 -36.82
N ARG A 93 7.32 5.11 -37.71
CA ARG A 93 8.72 4.66 -37.79
C ARG A 93 9.64 5.31 -36.76
N ILE A 94 9.44 6.59 -36.47
CA ILE A 94 10.27 7.34 -35.53
C ILE A 94 9.70 7.27 -34.11
N GLY A 95 8.37 7.27 -33.97
CA GLY A 95 7.69 7.31 -32.69
C GLY A 95 7.28 8.73 -32.25
N ARG A 96 6.63 8.78 -31.08
CA ARG A 96 6.07 10.00 -30.47
C ARG A 96 6.75 10.36 -29.15
N THR A 97 7.64 9.52 -28.63
CA THR A 97 8.36 9.76 -27.37
C THR A 97 9.80 10.20 -27.61
N ASN A 98 10.40 10.78 -26.58
CA ASN A 98 11.79 11.26 -26.62
C ASN A 98 12.78 10.10 -26.73
N GLU A 99 12.48 8.95 -26.13
CA GLU A 99 13.27 7.73 -26.19
C GLU A 99 13.25 7.13 -27.60
N GLN A 100 12.06 7.08 -28.24
CA GLN A 100 11.91 6.59 -29.60
C GLN A 100 12.61 7.50 -30.62
N ALA A 101 12.46 8.82 -30.45
CA ALA A 101 13.14 9.81 -31.26
C ALA A 101 14.67 9.73 -31.13
N LEU A 102 15.19 9.55 -29.91
CA LEU A 102 16.62 9.33 -29.67
C LEU A 102 17.10 8.03 -30.34
N ALA A 103 16.38 6.92 -30.14
CA ALA A 103 16.71 5.63 -30.73
C ALA A 103 16.79 5.71 -32.27
N TYR A 104 15.84 6.41 -32.90
CA TYR A 104 15.87 6.65 -34.34
C TYR A 104 17.08 7.48 -34.77
N VAL A 105 17.44 8.56 -34.06
CA VAL A 105 18.61 9.38 -34.45
C VAL A 105 19.92 8.61 -34.30
N LEU A 106 20.01 7.72 -33.33
CA LEU A 106 21.17 6.83 -33.16
C LEU A 106 21.25 5.78 -34.27
N ASN A 107 20.10 5.23 -34.69
CA ASN A 107 19.99 4.21 -35.72
C ASN A 107 18.92 4.58 -36.76
N PRO A 108 19.21 5.48 -37.70
CA PRO A 108 18.20 6.04 -38.59
C PRO A 108 17.77 5.03 -39.66
N ASP A 109 16.46 4.99 -39.93
CA ASP A 109 15.90 4.18 -41.03
C ASP A 109 16.46 4.67 -42.38
N PRO A 110 17.10 3.79 -43.18
CA PRO A 110 17.62 4.13 -44.51
C PRO A 110 16.57 4.75 -45.45
N LYS A 111 15.28 4.42 -45.29
CA LYS A 111 14.21 4.95 -46.14
C LYS A 111 13.92 6.42 -45.86
N LEU A 112 14.01 6.84 -44.59
CA LEU A 112 13.76 8.22 -44.17
C LEU A 112 15.03 9.08 -44.24
N SER A 113 16.20 8.50 -44.04
CA SER A 113 17.48 9.21 -44.14
C SER A 113 17.84 9.62 -45.57
N ARG A 114 17.37 8.87 -46.58
CA ARG A 114 17.51 9.18 -48.02
C ARG A 114 16.63 10.34 -48.50
N LEU A 115 15.67 10.79 -47.70
CA LEU A 115 14.85 11.96 -48.06
C LEU A 115 15.73 13.20 -48.17
N SER A 116 15.46 14.04 -49.18
CA SER A 116 16.13 15.33 -49.31
C SER A 116 15.80 16.23 -48.11
N ARG A 117 16.75 17.12 -47.74
CA ARG A 117 16.55 18.08 -46.64
C ARG A 117 15.27 18.89 -46.80
N LYS A 118 14.98 19.38 -48.01
CA LYS A 118 13.76 20.13 -48.34
C LYS A 118 12.49 19.29 -48.16
N ALA A 119 12.53 18.01 -48.47
CA ALA A 119 11.41 17.10 -48.23
C ALA A 119 11.18 16.88 -46.73
N ARG A 120 12.24 16.72 -45.94
CA ARG A 120 12.14 16.62 -44.48
C ARG A 120 11.58 17.89 -43.85
N GLU A 121 12.08 19.05 -44.27
CA GLU A 121 11.61 20.37 -43.80
C GLU A 121 10.12 20.62 -44.12
N ALA A 122 9.62 20.15 -45.26
CA ALA A 122 8.21 20.27 -45.61
C ALA A 122 7.26 19.44 -44.71
N LEU A 123 7.78 18.41 -44.03
CA LEU A 123 7.01 17.47 -43.22
C LEU A 123 6.96 17.86 -41.72
N ILE A 124 7.77 18.83 -41.29
CA ILE A 124 7.94 19.17 -39.87
C ILE A 124 6.66 19.72 -39.22
N THR A 125 5.81 20.38 -40.00
CA THR A 125 4.53 20.94 -39.52
C THR A 125 3.43 19.90 -39.42
N GLU A 126 3.65 18.70 -39.97
CA GLU A 126 2.65 17.63 -40.08
C GLU A 126 2.92 16.47 -39.09
N VAL A 127 4.02 16.53 -38.32
CA VAL A 127 4.41 15.53 -37.34
C VAL A 127 4.69 16.16 -35.96
N PRO A 128 4.62 15.40 -34.86
CA PRO A 128 4.92 15.93 -33.52
C PRO A 128 6.32 16.57 -33.43
N PRO A 129 6.53 17.60 -32.60
CA PRO A 129 7.80 18.34 -32.54
C PRO A 129 9.03 17.48 -32.25
N VAL A 130 8.90 16.45 -31.43
CA VAL A 130 10.00 15.51 -31.13
C VAL A 130 10.33 14.65 -32.34
N THR A 131 9.31 14.16 -33.05
CA THR A 131 9.42 13.39 -34.29
C THR A 131 10.05 14.24 -35.39
N ALA A 132 9.65 15.51 -35.51
CA ALA A 132 10.26 16.47 -36.42
C ALA A 132 11.74 16.71 -36.10
N GLY A 133 12.07 16.88 -34.82
CA GLY A 133 13.46 17.01 -34.36
C GLY A 133 14.32 15.81 -34.76
N ALA A 134 13.82 14.59 -34.53
CA ALA A 134 14.50 13.36 -34.92
C ALA A 134 14.63 13.19 -36.44
N LEU A 135 13.59 13.54 -37.21
CA LEU A 135 13.63 13.48 -38.67
C LEU A 135 14.69 14.41 -39.25
N LEU A 136 14.84 15.62 -38.69
CA LEU A 136 15.81 16.63 -39.14
C LEU A 136 17.26 16.31 -38.72
N GLY A 137 17.46 15.45 -37.73
CA GLY A 137 18.77 14.95 -37.31
C GLY A 137 19.23 15.42 -35.93
N PRO A 138 20.47 15.05 -35.52
CA PRO A 138 20.98 15.24 -34.16
C PRO A 138 20.90 16.69 -33.66
N GLU A 139 21.27 17.67 -34.48
CA GLU A 139 21.21 19.07 -34.08
C GLU A 139 19.79 19.53 -33.73
N ALA A 140 18.81 19.14 -34.55
CA ALA A 140 17.42 19.55 -34.37
C ALA A 140 16.79 18.85 -33.15
N LEU A 141 17.12 17.58 -32.95
CA LEU A 141 16.72 16.86 -31.74
C LEU A 141 17.37 17.45 -30.48
N ALA A 142 18.64 17.86 -30.53
CA ALA A 142 19.29 18.56 -29.43
C ALA A 142 18.58 19.89 -29.10
N ARG A 143 18.23 20.69 -30.12
CA ARG A 143 17.43 21.93 -29.93
C ARG A 143 16.10 21.62 -29.26
N HIS A 144 15.43 20.54 -29.65
CA HIS A 144 14.17 20.09 -29.06
C HIS A 144 14.34 19.75 -27.57
N PHE A 145 15.31 18.90 -27.22
CA PHE A 145 15.52 18.51 -25.82
C PHE A 145 15.87 19.70 -24.92
N ILE A 146 16.70 20.64 -25.39
CA ILE A 146 17.03 21.85 -24.63
C ILE A 146 15.77 22.71 -24.39
N ALA A 147 14.97 22.94 -25.45
CA ALA A 147 13.76 23.75 -25.34
C ALA A 147 12.72 23.08 -24.42
N SER A 148 12.56 21.77 -24.55
CA SER A 148 11.65 20.96 -23.77
C SER A 148 12.04 20.92 -22.28
N ALA A 149 13.33 20.73 -21.99
CA ALA A 149 13.84 20.79 -20.63
C ALA A 149 13.70 22.18 -20.00
N ALA A 150 13.92 23.24 -20.77
CA ALA A 150 13.71 24.63 -20.33
C ALA A 150 12.23 24.95 -20.06
N ALA A 151 11.30 24.23 -20.69
CA ALA A 151 9.86 24.33 -20.46
C ALA A 151 9.35 23.48 -19.27
N GLY A 152 10.24 22.74 -18.59
CA GLY A 152 9.93 21.99 -17.37
C GLY A 152 10.06 20.47 -17.50
N ARG A 153 10.25 19.92 -18.71
CA ARG A 153 10.52 18.47 -18.91
C ARG A 153 12.00 18.15 -18.70
N TYR A 154 12.50 18.37 -17.48
CA TYR A 154 13.93 18.30 -17.18
C TYR A 154 14.59 16.95 -17.54
N ARG A 155 13.84 15.83 -17.54
CA ARG A 155 14.40 14.50 -17.89
C ARG A 155 14.89 14.41 -19.33
N ASP A 156 14.50 15.34 -20.20
CA ASP A 156 15.03 15.45 -21.56
C ASP A 156 16.51 15.84 -21.57
N LEU A 157 17.03 16.38 -20.46
CA LEU A 157 18.47 16.59 -20.28
C LEU A 157 19.27 15.28 -20.28
N PHE A 158 18.68 14.18 -19.80
CA PHE A 158 19.34 12.88 -19.79
C PHE A 158 19.41 12.32 -21.21
N SER A 159 18.31 12.41 -21.97
CA SER A 159 18.29 12.04 -23.39
C SER A 159 19.19 12.94 -24.25
N LEU A 160 19.30 14.23 -23.90
CA LEU A 160 20.26 15.16 -24.52
C LEU A 160 21.70 14.74 -24.25
N TRP A 161 22.02 14.27 -23.04
CA TRP A 161 23.35 13.77 -22.72
C TRP A 161 23.69 12.51 -23.51
N ASP A 162 22.75 11.58 -23.62
CA ASP A 162 22.91 10.35 -24.42
C ASP A 162 23.15 10.69 -25.90
N LEU A 163 22.41 11.66 -26.44
CA LEU A 163 22.60 12.18 -27.80
C LEU A 163 23.96 12.85 -27.96
N PHE A 164 24.35 13.71 -27.01
CA PHE A 164 25.63 14.42 -27.03
C PHE A 164 26.81 13.44 -27.02
N ARG A 165 26.76 12.38 -26.20
CA ARG A 165 27.80 11.35 -26.15
C ARG A 165 27.98 10.62 -27.49
N ALA A 166 26.90 10.39 -28.22
CA ALA A 166 26.93 9.68 -29.50
C ALA A 166 27.25 10.59 -30.70
N ARG A 167 26.95 11.89 -30.59
CA ARG A 167 27.00 12.89 -31.69
C ARG A 167 27.55 14.23 -31.20
N THR A 168 28.73 14.21 -30.60
CA THR A 168 29.36 15.37 -29.94
C THR A 168 29.48 16.59 -30.85
N GLU A 169 30.06 16.42 -32.04
CA GLU A 169 30.37 17.53 -32.96
C GLU A 169 29.11 18.24 -33.46
N GLU A 170 28.01 17.52 -33.64
CA GLU A 170 26.72 18.06 -34.07
C GLU A 170 26.01 18.80 -32.92
N CYS A 171 26.12 18.29 -31.69
CA CYS A 171 25.43 18.87 -30.55
C CYS A 171 26.15 20.08 -29.94
N LYS A 172 27.49 20.13 -30.02
CA LYS A 172 28.33 21.18 -29.44
C LYS A 172 27.94 22.61 -29.85
N PRO A 173 27.75 22.95 -31.15
CA PRO A 173 27.34 24.31 -31.54
C PRO A 173 25.96 24.67 -30.98
N VAL A 174 25.02 23.71 -30.98
CA VAL A 174 23.66 23.92 -30.45
C VAL A 174 23.68 24.25 -28.95
N LEU A 175 24.52 23.56 -28.18
CA LEU A 175 24.69 23.85 -26.75
C LEU A 175 25.31 25.23 -26.53
N ALA A 176 26.32 25.59 -27.32
CA ALA A 176 26.99 26.90 -27.24
C ALA A 176 26.01 28.07 -27.51
N GLU A 177 25.12 27.93 -28.49
CA GLU A 177 24.14 28.96 -28.84
C GLU A 177 22.98 29.09 -27.81
N ARG A 178 22.71 28.04 -27.03
CA ARG A 178 21.50 27.94 -26.18
C ARG A 178 21.76 27.97 -24.68
N GLN A 179 22.82 28.65 -24.24
CA GLN A 179 23.19 28.76 -22.81
C GLN A 179 22.03 29.19 -21.90
N ARG A 180 21.27 30.22 -22.27
CA ARG A 180 20.11 30.69 -21.48
C ARG A 180 19.03 29.61 -21.28
N ALA A 181 18.80 28.77 -22.28
CA ALA A 181 17.83 27.68 -22.17
C ALA A 181 18.37 26.52 -21.32
N LEU A 182 19.66 26.21 -21.44
CA LEU A 182 20.34 25.24 -20.56
C LEU A 182 20.31 25.67 -19.09
N GLU A 183 20.52 26.96 -18.80
CA GLU A 183 20.38 27.47 -17.43
C GLU A 183 18.96 27.33 -16.88
N ARG A 184 17.93 27.60 -17.71
CA ARG A 184 16.53 27.38 -17.31
C ARG A 184 16.24 25.89 -17.07
N ALA A 185 16.79 25.01 -17.90
CA ALA A 185 16.68 23.57 -17.73
C ALA A 185 17.37 23.10 -16.44
N ARG A 186 18.57 23.62 -16.12
CA ARG A 186 19.26 23.37 -14.85
C ARG A 186 18.44 23.81 -13.66
N ARG A 187 17.81 25.00 -13.71
CA ARG A 187 16.90 25.47 -12.65
C ARG A 187 15.70 24.54 -12.51
N SER A 188 15.11 24.09 -13.62
CA SER A 188 13.98 23.17 -13.62
C SER A 188 14.35 21.81 -12.99
N LEU A 189 15.52 21.25 -13.34
CA LEU A 189 16.08 20.07 -12.69
C LEU A 189 16.27 20.30 -11.19
N SER A 190 16.87 21.42 -10.79
CA SER A 190 17.10 21.75 -9.37
C SER A 190 15.79 21.83 -8.58
N THR A 191 14.77 22.51 -9.11
CA THR A 191 13.45 22.59 -8.50
C THR A 191 12.80 21.21 -8.39
N ALA A 192 12.84 20.40 -9.46
CA ALA A 192 12.27 19.06 -9.45
C ALA A 192 12.96 18.14 -8.41
N MET A 193 14.28 18.19 -8.33
CA MET A 193 15.07 17.44 -7.34
C MET A 193 14.72 17.86 -5.91
N LYS A 194 14.66 19.18 -5.62
CA LYS A 194 14.29 19.69 -4.29
C LYS A 194 12.86 19.29 -3.88
N LEU A 195 11.92 19.27 -4.83
CA LEU A 195 10.56 18.78 -4.58
C LEU A 195 10.55 17.26 -4.37
N GLY A 196 11.33 16.51 -5.16
CA GLY A 196 11.47 15.05 -5.05
C GLY A 196 12.04 14.61 -3.70
N LEU A 197 13.03 15.34 -3.17
CA LEU A 197 13.58 15.12 -1.81
C LEU A 197 12.49 15.13 -0.72
N LYS A 198 11.40 15.91 -0.91
CA LYS A 198 10.25 15.97 0.00
C LYS A 198 9.14 14.98 -0.38
N GLY A 199 9.01 14.71 -1.68
CA GLY A 199 7.97 13.86 -2.28
C GLY A 199 8.48 12.49 -2.72
N ARG A 200 8.64 12.30 -4.03
CA ARG A 200 8.97 11.01 -4.68
C ARG A 200 10.47 10.71 -4.65
N ALA A 201 10.93 9.94 -3.64
CA ALA A 201 12.35 9.59 -3.49
C ALA A 201 12.85 8.59 -4.53
N ASP A 202 12.01 7.63 -4.90
CA ASP A 202 12.22 6.66 -5.97
C ASP A 202 12.71 7.35 -7.25
N ARG A 203 12.02 8.41 -7.65
CA ARG A 203 12.33 9.17 -8.86
C ARG A 203 13.67 9.90 -8.77
N VAL A 204 13.98 10.45 -7.59
CA VAL A 204 15.25 11.13 -7.35
C VAL A 204 16.41 10.14 -7.32
N ALA A 205 16.21 8.97 -6.69
CA ALA A 205 17.19 7.88 -6.68
C ALA A 205 17.50 7.40 -8.10
N GLU A 206 16.47 7.23 -8.94
CA GLU A 206 16.64 6.90 -10.37
C GLU A 206 17.44 7.99 -11.11
N ASP A 207 17.10 9.27 -10.89
CA ASP A 207 17.81 10.39 -11.50
C ASP A 207 19.29 10.44 -11.08
N ILE A 208 19.62 10.16 -9.81
CA ILE A 208 21.00 10.03 -9.31
C ILE A 208 21.75 8.92 -10.03
N THR A 209 21.14 7.73 -10.11
CA THR A 209 21.75 6.57 -10.77
C THR A 209 22.03 6.87 -12.25
N ARG A 210 21.06 7.46 -12.96
CA ARG A 210 21.13 7.72 -14.40
C ARG A 210 22.02 8.92 -14.77
N ALA A 211 22.11 9.96 -13.96
CA ALA A 211 22.73 11.24 -14.33
C ALA A 211 24.22 11.09 -14.70
N GLN A 212 24.66 11.60 -15.84
CA GLN A 212 26.08 11.48 -16.25
C GLN A 212 26.64 12.84 -16.67
N GLY A 213 27.98 12.95 -16.62
CA GLY A 213 28.70 14.15 -17.03
C GLY A 213 28.16 15.43 -16.38
N LEU A 214 27.79 16.41 -17.21
CA LEU A 214 27.29 17.70 -16.74
C LEU A 214 25.98 17.57 -15.93
N ILE A 215 25.11 16.63 -16.31
CA ILE A 215 23.86 16.40 -15.59
C ILE A 215 24.15 15.85 -14.20
N TRP A 216 25.16 14.99 -14.06
CA TRP A 216 25.63 14.55 -12.75
C TRP A 216 26.13 15.71 -11.91
N THR A 217 26.96 16.60 -12.47
CA THR A 217 27.45 17.78 -11.75
C THR A 217 26.29 18.59 -11.16
N TRP A 218 25.22 18.81 -11.93
CA TRP A 218 24.05 19.55 -11.47
C TRP A 218 23.22 18.80 -10.44
N VAL A 219 23.00 17.49 -10.62
CA VAL A 219 22.30 16.65 -9.63
C VAL A 219 23.09 16.63 -8.32
N ARG A 220 24.41 16.43 -8.40
CA ARG A 220 25.35 16.39 -7.28
C ARG A 220 25.30 17.68 -6.46
N GLU A 221 25.35 18.84 -7.10
CA GLU A 221 25.23 20.14 -6.41
C GLU A 221 23.95 20.25 -5.57
N VAL A 222 22.83 19.73 -6.07
CA VAL A 222 21.56 19.79 -5.35
C VAL A 222 21.54 18.84 -4.16
N VAL A 223 21.98 17.59 -4.34
CA VAL A 223 21.94 16.59 -3.26
C VAL A 223 22.97 16.86 -2.18
N ILE A 224 24.17 17.35 -2.53
CA ILE A 224 25.19 17.77 -1.54
C ILE A 224 24.76 19.04 -0.82
N GLY A 225 24.01 19.93 -1.48
CA GLY A 225 23.47 21.13 -0.86
C GLY A 225 22.48 20.86 0.28
N ASP A 226 21.94 19.64 0.40
CA ASP A 226 20.98 19.27 1.44
C ASP A 226 21.13 17.78 1.84
N LEU A 227 22.32 17.41 2.33
CA LEU A 227 22.60 16.04 2.79
C LEU A 227 21.69 15.59 3.93
N LYS A 228 21.17 16.54 4.73
CA LYS A 228 20.19 16.24 5.78
C LYS A 228 18.90 15.71 5.18
N ALA A 229 18.34 16.36 4.15
CA ALA A 229 17.16 15.83 3.47
C ALA A 229 17.45 14.50 2.76
N VAL A 230 18.65 14.32 2.21
CA VAL A 230 19.07 13.04 1.61
C VAL A 230 19.06 11.91 2.65
N GLY A 231 19.62 12.13 3.83
CA GLY A 231 19.66 11.13 4.91
C GLY A 231 18.28 10.71 5.42
N GLN A 232 17.28 11.60 5.32
CA GLN A 232 15.87 11.28 5.61
C GLN A 232 15.21 10.40 4.55
N ARG A 233 15.86 10.18 3.38
CA ARG A 233 15.30 9.44 2.25
C ARG A 233 16.23 8.28 1.85
N PRO A 234 16.04 7.08 2.41
CA PRO A 234 17.02 6.00 2.31
C PRO A 234 17.26 5.52 0.87
N ALA A 235 16.26 5.54 -0.01
CA ALA A 235 16.46 5.23 -1.43
C ALA A 235 17.42 6.22 -2.13
N ILE A 236 17.33 7.50 -1.78
CA ILE A 236 18.19 8.57 -2.32
C ILE A 236 19.60 8.44 -1.75
N ALA A 237 19.71 8.26 -0.43
CA ALA A 237 20.98 8.05 0.24
C ALA A 237 21.70 6.80 -0.31
N ALA A 238 20.97 5.72 -0.56
CA ALA A 238 21.51 4.50 -1.16
C ALA A 238 22.06 4.76 -2.57
N ALA A 239 21.27 5.39 -3.45
CA ALA A 239 21.72 5.74 -4.80
C ALA A 239 22.95 6.68 -4.78
N LEU A 240 22.99 7.63 -3.85
CA LEU A 240 24.11 8.55 -3.70
C LEU A 240 25.38 7.84 -3.18
N LEU A 241 25.27 6.99 -2.17
CA LEU A 241 26.39 6.23 -1.60
C LEU A 241 26.95 5.19 -2.57
N GLN A 242 26.12 4.62 -3.46
CA GLN A 242 26.61 3.79 -4.55
C GLN A 242 27.53 4.56 -5.51
N ARG A 243 27.29 5.87 -5.70
CA ARG A 243 28.12 6.76 -6.52
C ARG A 243 29.30 7.38 -5.79
N GLU A 244 29.10 7.80 -4.56
CA GLU A 244 30.10 8.46 -3.72
C GLU A 244 30.20 7.71 -2.37
N PRO A 245 30.88 6.55 -2.33
CA PRO A 245 30.92 5.70 -1.13
C PRO A 245 31.58 6.35 0.09
N GLY A 246 32.43 7.36 -0.12
CA GLY A 246 33.11 8.10 0.94
C GLY A 246 32.35 9.32 1.45
N LEU A 247 31.13 9.58 0.96
CA LEU A 247 30.33 10.72 1.39
C LEU A 247 29.68 10.43 2.74
N ASP A 248 29.90 11.32 3.70
CA ASP A 248 29.23 11.24 5.01
C ASP A 248 27.82 11.83 4.91
N ILE A 249 26.80 10.97 5.00
CA ILE A 249 25.40 11.36 4.95
C ILE A 249 24.82 11.27 6.37
N PRO A 250 24.32 12.38 6.95
CA PRO A 250 23.73 12.37 8.28
C PRO A 250 22.41 11.59 8.28
N LEU A 251 22.43 10.37 8.83
CA LEU A 251 21.26 9.52 8.97
C LEU A 251 20.42 9.92 10.20
N PRO A 252 19.09 9.70 10.20
CA PRO A 252 18.27 9.91 11.38
C PRO A 252 18.69 8.95 12.51
N ALA A 253 18.87 9.48 13.72
CA ALA A 253 19.11 8.66 14.90
C ALA A 253 17.91 7.75 15.22
N THR A 254 16.69 8.23 14.93
CA THR A 254 15.45 7.47 15.07
C THR A 254 14.66 7.57 13.77
N PRO A 255 14.72 6.55 12.89
CA PRO A 255 13.99 6.57 11.63
C PRO A 255 12.47 6.51 11.88
N ASP A 256 11.68 7.26 11.12
CA ASP A 256 10.22 7.15 11.17
C ASP A 256 9.73 5.96 10.32
N ASP A 257 8.42 5.66 10.40
CA ASP A 257 7.86 4.50 9.71
C ASP A 257 7.93 4.65 8.18
N ARG A 258 7.89 5.89 7.68
CA ARG A 258 8.10 6.20 6.26
C ARG A 258 9.51 5.85 5.83
N TRP A 259 10.52 6.26 6.60
CA TRP A 259 11.92 5.94 6.35
C TRP A 259 12.10 4.42 6.32
N LEU A 260 11.55 3.69 7.29
CA LEU A 260 11.66 2.23 7.35
C LEU A 260 11.02 1.56 6.14
N ALA A 261 9.83 2.00 5.73
CA ALA A 261 9.16 1.49 4.54
C ALA A 261 9.96 1.77 3.24
N GLU A 262 10.49 2.98 3.10
CA GLU A 262 11.33 3.34 1.95
C GLU A 262 12.65 2.55 1.93
N ALA A 263 13.27 2.30 3.09
CA ALA A 263 14.49 1.52 3.19
C ALA A 263 14.22 0.04 2.85
N ALA A 264 13.14 -0.53 3.39
CA ALA A 264 12.73 -1.89 3.08
C ALA A 264 12.48 -2.07 1.56
N ALA A 265 11.78 -1.13 0.92
CA ALA A 265 11.57 -1.15 -0.53
C ALA A 265 12.89 -1.05 -1.31
N ALA A 266 13.77 -0.11 -0.94
CA ALA A 266 15.07 0.02 -1.59
C ALA A 266 15.95 -1.23 -1.44
N LYS A 267 15.79 -1.98 -0.35
CA LYS A 267 16.47 -3.27 -0.12
C LYS A 267 15.89 -4.42 -0.97
N GLN A 268 14.62 -4.35 -1.35
CA GLN A 268 14.04 -5.31 -2.30
C GLN A 268 14.62 -5.10 -3.71
N ASP A 269 14.80 -3.84 -4.12
CA ASP A 269 15.30 -3.49 -5.44
C ASP A 269 16.83 -3.66 -5.58
N GLY A 270 17.57 -3.72 -4.48
CA GLY A 270 19.01 -3.92 -4.50
C GLY A 270 19.68 -3.88 -3.13
N ASN A 271 21.02 -3.83 -3.13
CA ASN A 271 21.78 -3.79 -1.89
C ASN A 271 21.77 -2.39 -1.27
N LEU A 272 21.26 -2.30 -0.03
CA LEU A 272 21.45 -1.13 0.81
C LEU A 272 22.92 -1.03 1.27
N PRO A 273 23.51 0.18 1.24
CA PRO A 273 24.78 0.45 1.90
C PRO A 273 24.78 0.03 3.39
N PRO A 274 25.92 -0.40 3.96
CA PRO A 274 25.98 -1.00 5.30
C PRO A 274 25.40 -0.13 6.42
N GLN A 275 25.56 1.19 6.34
CA GLN A 275 25.05 2.12 7.35
C GLN A 275 23.51 2.17 7.35
N LEU A 276 22.88 2.16 6.17
CA LEU A 276 21.43 2.13 6.02
C LEU A 276 20.87 0.75 6.40
N ASP A 277 21.57 -0.31 6.01
CA ASP A 277 21.21 -1.70 6.31
C ASP A 277 21.24 -1.98 7.82
N THR A 278 22.26 -1.46 8.52
CA THR A 278 22.36 -1.56 9.99
C THR A 278 21.19 -0.86 10.66
N LEU A 279 20.85 0.35 10.21
CA LEU A 279 19.75 1.13 10.77
C LEU A 279 18.39 0.46 10.53
N LEU A 280 18.16 -0.07 9.33
CA LEU A 280 16.97 -0.86 9.00
C LEU A 280 16.90 -2.12 9.87
N SER A 281 17.98 -2.91 9.91
CA SER A 281 18.07 -4.17 10.68
C SER A 281 17.81 -3.98 12.17
N GLY A 282 18.26 -2.87 12.74
CA GLY A 282 18.00 -2.48 14.13
C GLY A 282 16.56 -2.08 14.43
N ASN A 283 15.72 -1.88 13.40
CA ASN A 283 14.33 -1.42 13.51
C ASN A 283 13.33 -2.33 12.75
N ILE A 284 13.71 -3.56 12.39
CA ILE A 284 12.88 -4.49 11.57
C ILE A 284 11.55 -4.83 12.24
N ASP A 285 11.58 -5.28 13.49
CA ASP A 285 10.99 -4.44 14.50
C ASP A 285 9.62 -3.84 14.20
N ARG A 286 9.71 -2.60 13.74
CA ARG A 286 8.65 -1.63 13.54
C ARG A 286 8.01 -1.69 12.16
N LEU A 287 8.55 -2.52 11.26
CA LEU A 287 7.92 -2.74 9.97
C LEU A 287 6.55 -3.42 10.17
N PRO A 288 5.56 -3.14 9.29
CA PRO A 288 4.29 -3.83 9.36
C PRO A 288 4.48 -5.32 9.03
N ALA A 289 3.89 -6.21 9.83
CA ALA A 289 3.96 -7.66 9.62
C ALA A 289 3.04 -8.12 8.47
N THR A 290 3.28 -7.63 7.26
CA THR A 290 2.59 -8.06 6.03
C THR A 290 3.29 -9.28 5.43
N VAL A 291 2.61 -10.04 4.56
CA VAL A 291 3.22 -11.17 3.84
C VAL A 291 4.49 -10.74 3.08
N ALA A 292 4.45 -9.60 2.40
CA ALA A 292 5.61 -9.09 1.66
C ALA A 292 6.79 -8.78 2.58
N THR A 293 6.52 -8.15 3.73
CA THR A 293 7.56 -7.83 4.73
C THR A 293 8.11 -9.09 5.39
N LEU A 294 7.26 -10.05 5.74
CA LEU A 294 7.67 -11.31 6.36
C LEU A 294 8.56 -12.14 5.42
N SER A 295 8.17 -12.27 4.14
CA SER A 295 9.01 -12.91 3.12
C SER A 295 10.34 -12.21 2.93
N GLN A 296 10.34 -10.86 2.87
CA GLN A 296 11.58 -10.10 2.77
C GLN A 296 12.49 -10.33 3.98
N VAL A 297 11.95 -10.26 5.19
CA VAL A 297 12.72 -10.43 6.43
C VAL A 297 13.24 -11.85 6.55
N GLN A 298 12.48 -12.86 6.13
CA GLN A 298 12.97 -14.23 6.09
C GLN A 298 14.20 -14.37 5.18
N GLU A 299 14.18 -13.77 4.00
CA GLU A 299 15.28 -13.86 3.03
C GLU A 299 16.50 -13.06 3.48
N GLN A 300 16.29 -11.84 3.98
CA GLN A 300 17.35 -10.86 4.17
C GLN A 300 17.83 -10.74 5.63
N TYR A 301 16.97 -11.05 6.59
CA TYR A 301 17.22 -10.90 8.04
C TYR A 301 16.58 -12.03 8.85
N PRO A 302 16.90 -13.32 8.58
CA PRO A 302 16.21 -14.47 9.18
C PRO A 302 16.20 -14.45 10.71
N GLN A 303 17.26 -13.94 11.34
CA GLN A 303 17.39 -13.77 12.79
C GLN A 303 16.39 -12.78 13.41
N ARG A 304 15.72 -11.95 12.61
CA ARG A 304 14.70 -10.98 13.05
C ARG A 304 13.29 -11.43 12.75
N LEU A 305 13.11 -12.50 11.99
CA LEU A 305 11.80 -12.96 11.53
C LEU A 305 10.86 -13.27 12.71
N GLU A 306 11.36 -13.97 13.72
CA GLU A 306 10.58 -14.35 14.89
C GLU A 306 9.95 -13.16 15.62
N ALA A 307 10.74 -12.10 15.84
CA ALA A 307 10.26 -10.88 16.48
C ALA A 307 9.18 -10.17 15.67
N LEU A 308 9.27 -10.22 14.33
CA LEU A 308 8.26 -9.65 13.45
C LEU A 308 6.97 -10.49 13.41
N VAL A 309 7.09 -11.83 13.44
CA VAL A 309 5.95 -12.75 13.54
C VAL A 309 5.16 -12.54 14.84
N ASP A 310 5.84 -12.25 15.94
CA ASP A 310 5.19 -11.91 17.22
C ASP A 310 4.36 -10.63 17.19
N ARG A 311 4.59 -9.79 16.17
CA ARG A 311 3.84 -8.55 15.95
C ARG A 311 2.70 -8.68 14.95
N ILE A 312 2.48 -9.86 14.38
CA ILE A 312 1.31 -10.10 13.52
C ILE A 312 0.06 -9.68 14.28
N ASP A 313 -0.69 -8.76 13.69
CA ASP A 313 -1.99 -8.36 14.21
C ASP A 313 -3.00 -9.46 13.92
N LEU A 314 -3.48 -10.11 15.00
CA LEU A 314 -4.45 -11.21 14.91
C LEU A 314 -5.85 -10.72 14.52
N GLU A 315 -6.12 -9.42 14.61
CA GLU A 315 -7.39 -8.80 14.21
C GLU A 315 -7.36 -8.26 12.78
N SER A 316 -6.22 -8.38 12.10
CA SER A 316 -6.06 -7.92 10.72
C SER A 316 -7.06 -8.59 9.76
N GLU A 317 -7.64 -7.80 8.85
CA GLU A 317 -8.47 -8.33 7.75
C GLU A 317 -7.70 -9.35 6.89
N ASN A 318 -6.36 -9.26 6.86
CA ASN A 318 -5.48 -10.12 6.10
C ASN A 318 -4.94 -11.32 6.91
N ILE A 319 -5.48 -11.60 8.10
CA ILE A 319 -4.97 -12.66 8.97
C ILE A 319 -4.94 -14.04 8.29
N GLY A 320 -5.90 -14.35 7.41
CA GLY A 320 -5.90 -15.60 6.65
C GLY A 320 -4.65 -15.76 5.77
N ALA A 321 -4.19 -14.69 5.13
CA ALA A 321 -2.97 -14.72 4.32
C ALA A 321 -1.71 -14.85 5.20
N LEU A 322 -1.70 -14.20 6.37
CA LEU A 322 -0.59 -14.30 7.32
C LEU A 322 -0.49 -15.69 7.96
N LEU A 323 -1.63 -16.33 8.24
CA LEU A 323 -1.67 -17.71 8.74
C LEU A 323 -1.19 -18.72 7.69
N ALA A 324 -1.64 -18.56 6.44
CA ALA A 324 -1.16 -19.39 5.33
C ALA A 324 0.36 -19.23 5.15
N TRP A 325 0.85 -17.99 5.15
CA TRP A 325 2.28 -17.72 5.10
C TRP A 325 3.04 -18.37 6.27
N ALA A 326 2.56 -18.22 7.50
CA ALA A 326 3.21 -18.78 8.68
C ALA A 326 3.26 -20.32 8.63
N ARG A 327 2.21 -20.96 8.12
CA ARG A 327 2.20 -22.42 7.89
C ARG A 327 3.24 -22.84 6.87
N ASP A 328 3.31 -22.16 5.74
CA ASP A 328 4.21 -22.53 4.64
C ASP A 328 5.70 -22.32 4.97
N HIS A 329 5.99 -21.45 5.94
CA HIS A 329 7.35 -21.09 6.34
C HIS A 329 7.73 -21.56 7.76
N GLY A 330 6.99 -22.52 8.33
CA GLY A 330 7.34 -23.16 9.60
C GLY A 330 7.14 -22.30 10.86
N MET A 331 6.41 -21.19 10.75
CA MET A 331 6.10 -20.24 11.84
C MET A 331 4.71 -20.44 12.44
N ALA A 332 3.91 -21.40 11.93
CA ALA A 332 2.55 -21.64 12.39
C ALA A 332 2.44 -21.91 13.89
N GLY A 333 3.39 -22.64 14.48
CA GLY A 333 3.40 -22.91 15.92
C GLY A 333 3.40 -21.64 16.77
N ARG A 334 4.20 -20.63 16.38
CA ARG A 334 4.32 -19.36 17.10
C ARG A 334 3.05 -18.53 17.03
N VAL A 335 2.45 -18.43 15.84
CA VAL A 335 1.17 -17.74 15.67
C VAL A 335 0.04 -18.49 16.40
N ARG A 336 0.03 -19.83 16.34
CA ARG A 336 -0.93 -20.68 17.08
C ARG A 336 -0.84 -20.46 18.58
N SER A 337 0.36 -20.41 19.16
CA SER A 337 0.55 -20.12 20.59
C SER A 337 -0.05 -18.77 21.01
N ARG A 338 0.08 -17.73 20.17
CA ARG A 338 -0.54 -16.42 20.42
C ARG A 338 -2.06 -16.46 20.33
N ILE A 339 -2.61 -17.22 19.37
CA ILE A 339 -4.04 -17.46 19.26
C ILE A 339 -4.57 -18.19 20.49
N VAL A 340 -3.88 -19.24 20.95
CA VAL A 340 -4.24 -19.97 22.19
C VAL A 340 -4.22 -19.02 23.39
N ALA A 341 -3.19 -18.20 23.55
CA ALA A 341 -3.14 -17.20 24.61
C ALA A 341 -4.29 -16.18 24.54
N GLN A 342 -4.74 -15.80 23.34
CA GLN A 342 -5.91 -14.94 23.16
C GLN A 342 -7.20 -15.64 23.61
N VAL A 343 -7.35 -16.93 23.32
CA VAL A 343 -8.48 -17.75 23.78
C VAL A 343 -8.45 -17.88 25.30
N ASP A 344 -7.29 -18.17 25.91
CA ASP A 344 -7.14 -18.30 27.36
C ASP A 344 -7.43 -16.98 28.09
N ALA A 345 -6.97 -15.85 27.54
CA ALA A 345 -7.26 -14.53 28.07
C ALA A 345 -8.76 -14.18 28.01
N ALA A 346 -9.47 -14.63 26.97
CA ALA A 346 -10.92 -14.50 26.87
C ALA A 346 -11.63 -15.46 27.84
N ALA A 347 -11.15 -16.69 27.97
CA ALA A 347 -11.67 -17.68 28.93
C ALA A 347 -11.57 -17.18 30.38
N ALA A 348 -10.50 -16.45 30.72
CA ALA A 348 -10.32 -15.85 32.03
C ALA A 348 -11.35 -14.76 32.36
N LYS A 349 -11.93 -14.10 31.34
CA LYS A 349 -13.04 -13.13 31.52
C LYS A 349 -14.38 -13.82 31.67
N GLY A 350 -14.55 -14.93 30.97
CA GLY A 350 -15.73 -15.78 31.08
C GLY A 350 -15.69 -16.92 30.07
N ARG A 351 -16.25 -18.05 30.45
CA ARG A 351 -16.27 -19.26 29.61
C ARG A 351 -16.94 -19.01 28.25
N ALA A 352 -18.06 -18.29 28.24
CA ALA A 352 -18.75 -17.91 27.00
C ALA A 352 -17.89 -17.01 26.08
N GLU A 353 -17.07 -16.11 26.63
CA GLU A 353 -16.15 -15.27 25.84
C GLU A 353 -15.03 -16.11 25.22
N GLY A 354 -14.40 -16.98 26.00
CA GLY A 354 -13.36 -17.89 25.51
C GLY A 354 -13.87 -18.79 24.38
N LEU A 355 -15.07 -19.36 24.52
CA LEU A 355 -15.67 -20.20 23.49
C LEU A 355 -15.97 -19.43 22.20
N ALA A 356 -16.48 -18.20 22.30
CA ALA A 356 -16.73 -17.36 21.14
C ALA A 356 -15.44 -17.07 20.36
N VAL A 357 -14.35 -16.74 21.06
CA VAL A 357 -13.03 -16.49 20.44
C VAL A 357 -12.50 -17.77 19.80
N TRP A 358 -12.53 -18.90 20.51
CA TRP A 358 -12.09 -20.20 19.99
C TRP A 358 -12.85 -20.60 18.72
N GLN A 359 -14.19 -20.53 18.73
CA GLN A 359 -15.02 -20.87 17.58
C GLN A 359 -14.70 -19.96 16.39
N SER A 360 -14.51 -18.66 16.65
CA SER A 360 -14.17 -17.72 15.59
C SER A 360 -12.86 -18.08 14.87
N TRP A 361 -11.89 -18.66 15.56
CA TRP A 361 -10.64 -19.12 14.94
C TRP A 361 -10.81 -20.44 14.19
N ARG A 362 -11.64 -21.36 14.70
CA ARG A 362 -12.01 -22.58 13.99
C ARG A 362 -12.76 -22.31 12.69
N ASP A 363 -13.68 -21.34 12.71
CA ASP A 363 -14.42 -20.91 11.52
C ASP A 363 -13.47 -20.30 10.45
N ARG A 364 -12.33 -19.74 10.88
CA ARG A 364 -11.24 -19.28 10.01
C ARG A 364 -10.29 -20.41 9.56
N GLY A 365 -10.57 -21.66 9.93
CA GLY A 365 -9.79 -22.84 9.54
C GLY A 365 -8.55 -23.09 10.39
N VAL A 366 -8.42 -22.45 11.57
CA VAL A 366 -7.32 -22.73 12.49
C VAL A 366 -7.67 -23.94 13.34
N ASP A 367 -6.82 -24.98 13.28
CA ASP A 367 -6.99 -26.18 14.08
C ASP A 367 -6.53 -25.95 15.52
N LEU A 368 -7.51 -25.73 16.41
CA LEU A 368 -7.31 -25.46 17.83
C LEU A 368 -8.03 -26.52 18.65
N ASP A 369 -7.27 -27.18 19.50
CA ASP A 369 -7.83 -27.99 20.58
C ASP A 369 -8.64 -27.10 21.51
N LEU A 370 -9.72 -27.64 22.08
CA LEU A 370 -10.51 -26.92 23.06
C LEU A 370 -9.67 -26.82 24.35
N PRO A 371 -9.33 -25.61 24.85
CA PRO A 371 -8.52 -25.47 26.05
C PRO A 371 -9.18 -26.12 27.27
N GLU A 372 -8.36 -26.67 28.17
CA GLU A 372 -8.84 -27.34 29.39
C GLU A 372 -9.75 -26.44 30.23
N SER A 373 -9.43 -25.14 30.26
CA SER A 373 -10.19 -24.08 30.92
C SER A 373 -11.63 -23.94 30.40
N LEU A 374 -11.90 -24.38 29.17
CA LEU A 374 -13.22 -24.33 28.53
C LEU A 374 -13.98 -25.68 28.60
N THR A 375 -13.28 -26.78 28.88
CA THR A 375 -13.84 -28.15 29.02
C THR A 375 -14.32 -28.51 30.43
N ALA A 376 -14.56 -27.53 31.31
CA ALA A 376 -15.14 -27.81 32.62
C ALA A 376 -16.37 -28.74 32.48
N PRO A 377 -16.50 -29.82 33.28
CA PRO A 377 -17.53 -30.84 33.13
C PRO A 377 -18.94 -30.37 33.56
N THR A 378 -19.11 -29.06 33.68
CA THR A 378 -20.36 -28.40 34.03
C THR A 378 -20.82 -27.58 32.83
N ILE A 379 -22.06 -27.11 32.88
CA ILE A 379 -22.62 -26.12 31.93
C ILE A 379 -22.53 -24.70 32.48
N GLU A 380 -22.05 -24.55 33.71
CA GLU A 380 -21.99 -23.27 34.40
C GLU A 380 -21.08 -22.30 33.63
N GLY A 381 -21.54 -21.06 33.52
CA GLY A 381 -20.86 -20.00 32.75
C GLY A 381 -21.01 -20.09 31.23
N LEU A 382 -21.75 -21.08 30.70
CA LEU A 382 -22.11 -21.13 29.28
C LEU A 382 -23.30 -20.21 28.99
N ASP A 383 -23.25 -19.53 27.84
CA ASP A 383 -24.42 -18.87 27.27
C ASP A 383 -25.13 -19.86 26.34
N LEU A 384 -26.16 -20.54 26.85
CA LEU A 384 -26.84 -21.63 26.13
C LEU A 384 -27.48 -21.18 24.81
N ALA A 385 -27.73 -19.88 24.62
CA ALA A 385 -28.29 -19.34 23.38
C ALA A 385 -27.25 -19.24 22.25
N ARG A 386 -25.96 -19.45 22.54
CA ARG A 386 -24.88 -19.38 21.55
C ARG A 386 -24.57 -20.75 20.92
N PRO A 387 -24.22 -20.78 19.62
CA PRO A 387 -23.87 -22.03 18.93
C PRO A 387 -22.70 -22.75 19.58
N GLU A 388 -21.63 -22.01 19.92
CA GLU A 388 -20.40 -22.59 20.46
C GLU A 388 -20.61 -23.32 21.80
N SER A 389 -21.58 -22.88 22.61
CA SER A 389 -21.96 -23.58 23.85
C SER A 389 -22.54 -24.97 23.57
N ALA A 390 -23.33 -25.11 22.49
CA ALA A 390 -23.94 -26.38 22.12
C ALA A 390 -22.90 -27.40 21.65
N ASP A 391 -21.89 -26.97 20.89
CA ASP A 391 -20.78 -27.82 20.46
C ASP A 391 -19.99 -28.36 21.66
N VAL A 392 -19.75 -27.51 22.67
CA VAL A 392 -19.10 -27.92 23.92
C VAL A 392 -19.95 -28.90 24.69
N ILE A 393 -21.24 -28.65 24.84
CA ILE A 393 -22.16 -29.58 25.51
C ILE A 393 -22.16 -30.93 24.79
N ALA A 394 -22.15 -30.94 23.45
CA ALA A 394 -22.03 -32.18 22.68
C ALA A 394 -20.70 -32.91 22.90
N VAL A 395 -19.59 -32.19 23.11
CA VAL A 395 -18.31 -32.79 23.50
C VAL A 395 -18.39 -33.36 24.92
N LEU A 396 -18.95 -32.63 25.88
CA LEU A 396 -19.08 -33.06 27.28
C LEU A 396 -19.96 -34.30 27.42
N VAL A 397 -21.11 -34.33 26.74
CA VAL A 397 -22.02 -35.49 26.72
C VAL A 397 -21.33 -36.70 26.11
N ARG A 398 -20.62 -36.54 24.98
CA ARG A 398 -19.83 -37.63 24.37
C ARG A 398 -18.69 -38.13 25.26
N ALA A 399 -18.11 -37.25 26.08
CA ALA A 399 -17.09 -37.60 27.06
C ALA A 399 -17.67 -38.23 28.34
N GLY A 400 -19.00 -38.37 28.45
CA GLY A 400 -19.67 -38.97 29.61
C GLY A 400 -19.81 -38.03 30.82
N ALA A 401 -19.70 -36.72 30.63
CA ALA A 401 -20.00 -35.76 31.70
C ALA A 401 -21.49 -35.84 32.08
N ALA A 402 -21.80 -35.64 33.36
CA ALA A 402 -23.16 -35.65 33.88
C ALA A 402 -23.92 -34.34 33.56
N VAL A 403 -24.04 -34.04 32.27
CA VAL A 403 -24.79 -32.90 31.73
C VAL A 403 -26.09 -33.42 31.14
N ASP A 404 -27.21 -32.79 31.48
CA ASP A 404 -28.54 -33.09 30.94
C ASP A 404 -29.02 -31.92 30.06
N PRO A 405 -28.73 -31.94 28.75
CA PRO A 405 -29.10 -30.84 27.85
C PRO A 405 -30.60 -30.59 27.79
N GLN A 406 -31.43 -31.63 27.99
CA GLN A 406 -32.88 -31.51 27.93
C GLN A 406 -33.41 -30.69 29.11
N ARG A 407 -32.98 -31.02 30.33
CA ARG A 407 -33.40 -30.30 31.54
C ARG A 407 -33.05 -28.82 31.48
N GLU A 408 -31.84 -28.50 31.03
CA GLU A 408 -31.35 -27.13 30.94
C GLU A 408 -32.10 -26.31 29.89
N LEU A 409 -32.46 -26.95 28.79
CA LEU A 409 -33.28 -26.33 27.76
C LEU A 409 -34.69 -26.04 28.28
N GLU A 410 -35.29 -26.95 29.05
CA GLU A 410 -36.60 -26.77 29.69
C GLU A 410 -36.58 -25.63 30.72
N GLU A 411 -35.54 -25.57 31.56
CA GLU A 411 -35.35 -24.49 32.52
C GLU A 411 -35.22 -23.13 31.83
N LEU A 412 -34.37 -23.05 30.79
CA LEU A 412 -34.23 -21.84 29.98
C LEU A 412 -35.54 -21.44 29.30
N ALA A 413 -36.33 -22.42 28.82
CA ALA A 413 -37.63 -22.15 28.20
C ALA A 413 -38.65 -21.60 29.21
N GLY A 414 -38.58 -22.02 30.47
CA GLY A 414 -39.38 -21.46 31.56
C GLY A 414 -39.00 -20.02 31.93
N GLN A 415 -37.75 -19.63 31.73
CA GLN A 415 -37.23 -18.30 32.08
C GLN A 415 -37.30 -17.30 30.93
N ASN A 416 -36.88 -17.70 29.73
CA ASN A 416 -36.79 -16.84 28.55
C ASN A 416 -36.99 -17.63 27.25
N ARG A 417 -38.22 -17.53 26.72
CA ARG A 417 -38.63 -18.18 25.47
C ARG A 417 -37.67 -17.91 24.30
N GLN A 418 -37.26 -16.66 24.07
CA GLN A 418 -36.46 -16.31 22.89
C GLN A 418 -35.04 -16.90 22.95
N LEU A 419 -34.44 -16.95 24.14
CA LEU A 419 -33.12 -17.58 24.32
C LEU A 419 -33.23 -19.10 24.19
N ALA A 420 -34.30 -19.71 24.70
CA ALA A 420 -34.56 -21.13 24.56
C ALA A 420 -34.77 -21.56 23.10
N GLU A 421 -35.43 -20.74 22.27
CA GLU A 421 -35.55 -21.02 20.83
C GLU A 421 -34.17 -21.07 20.13
N LYS A 422 -33.23 -20.18 20.51
CA LYS A 422 -31.85 -20.19 20.01
C LYS A 422 -31.02 -21.37 20.55
N ALA A 423 -31.20 -21.71 21.81
CA ALA A 423 -30.52 -22.83 22.45
C ALA A 423 -30.96 -24.17 21.84
N TYR A 424 -32.27 -24.38 21.69
CA TYR A 424 -32.83 -25.56 21.04
C TYR A 424 -32.25 -25.77 19.63
N GLU A 425 -32.25 -24.71 18.81
CA GLU A 425 -31.67 -24.74 17.46
C GLU A 425 -30.20 -25.17 17.48
N SER A 426 -29.41 -24.58 18.38
CA SER A 426 -27.99 -24.88 18.52
C SER A 426 -27.77 -26.32 18.97
N PHE A 427 -28.57 -26.81 19.92
CA PHE A 427 -28.46 -28.17 20.47
C PHE A 427 -28.78 -29.24 19.42
N VAL A 428 -29.90 -29.06 18.72
CA VAL A 428 -30.30 -29.92 17.60
C VAL A 428 -29.22 -29.92 16.52
N CYS A 429 -28.69 -28.75 16.16
CA CYS A 429 -27.59 -28.64 15.21
C CYS A 429 -26.34 -29.41 15.66
N ALA A 430 -25.93 -29.25 16.92
CA ALA A 430 -24.75 -29.87 17.51
C ALA A 430 -24.85 -31.41 17.68
N GLY A 431 -26.03 -32.01 17.45
CA GLY A 431 -26.20 -33.45 17.60
C GLY A 431 -26.69 -33.91 18.97
N LEU A 432 -27.15 -32.98 19.81
CA LEU A 432 -27.67 -33.32 21.12
C LEU A 432 -29.06 -33.96 21.00
N ASP A 433 -29.30 -35.01 21.78
CA ASP A 433 -30.60 -35.67 21.87
C ASP A 433 -31.53 -34.85 22.76
N VAL A 434 -32.19 -33.87 22.15
CA VAL A 434 -33.14 -32.98 22.83
C VAL A 434 -34.46 -32.91 22.08
N HIS A 435 -35.54 -32.74 22.84
CA HIS A 435 -36.89 -32.59 22.34
C HIS A 435 -37.36 -31.14 22.50
N LEU A 436 -38.32 -30.74 21.67
CA LEU A 436 -38.87 -29.38 21.74
C LEU A 436 -39.58 -29.19 23.10
N PRO A 437 -39.19 -28.21 23.93
CA PRO A 437 -39.87 -27.94 25.19
C PRO A 437 -41.32 -27.50 24.94
N MET A 438 -42.24 -27.92 25.81
CA MET A 438 -43.67 -27.53 25.72
C MET A 438 -43.87 -26.01 25.66
N ALA A 439 -43.03 -25.23 26.36
CA ALA A 439 -43.09 -23.77 26.35
C ALA A 439 -42.78 -23.15 24.96
N LEU A 440 -42.14 -23.90 24.07
CA LEU A 440 -41.84 -23.51 22.69
C LEU A 440 -42.86 -24.05 21.67
N GLU A 441 -43.77 -24.94 22.09
CA GLU A 441 -44.82 -25.48 21.24
C GLU A 441 -45.79 -24.38 20.76
N GLY A 442 -46.36 -24.57 19.57
CA GLY A 442 -47.31 -23.62 18.99
C GLY A 442 -46.70 -22.30 18.51
N ASN A 443 -45.38 -22.22 18.28
CA ASN A 443 -44.77 -21.04 17.67
C ASN A 443 -45.29 -20.85 16.21
N PRO A 444 -46.05 -19.79 15.90
CA PRO A 444 -46.69 -19.60 14.60
C PRO A 444 -45.71 -19.31 13.46
N ILE A 445 -44.43 -19.06 13.78
CA ILE A 445 -43.34 -18.77 12.84
C ILE A 445 -42.73 -20.07 12.28
N VAL A 446 -42.84 -21.19 13.01
CA VAL A 446 -42.25 -22.48 12.61
C VAL A 446 -43.21 -23.19 11.65
N ARG A 447 -42.87 -23.18 10.35
CA ARG A 447 -43.67 -23.82 9.28
C ARG A 447 -42.82 -24.84 8.53
N ASP A 448 -43.48 -25.74 7.78
CA ASP A 448 -42.78 -26.62 6.85
C ASP A 448 -41.93 -25.79 5.86
N GLY A 449 -40.64 -26.12 5.76
CA GLY A 449 -39.65 -25.35 4.98
C GLY A 449 -38.80 -24.36 5.79
N THR A 450 -39.13 -24.09 7.06
CA THR A 450 -38.29 -23.28 7.97
C THR A 450 -37.35 -24.14 8.82
N ARG A 451 -37.00 -25.34 8.35
CA ARG A 451 -36.08 -26.29 9.01
C ARG A 451 -34.93 -26.64 8.08
N CYS A 452 -33.74 -26.81 8.65
CA CYS A 452 -32.60 -27.32 7.91
C CYS A 452 -32.87 -28.79 7.53
N PRO A 453 -32.68 -29.18 6.26
CA PRO A 453 -32.94 -30.57 5.85
C PRO A 453 -32.02 -31.59 6.55
N ALA A 454 -30.80 -31.18 6.92
CA ALA A 454 -29.81 -32.07 7.52
C ALA A 454 -29.98 -32.24 9.04
N CYS A 455 -30.11 -31.14 9.79
CA CYS A 455 -30.19 -31.21 11.26
C CYS A 455 -31.60 -30.97 11.83
N GLN A 456 -32.58 -30.54 11.02
CA GLN A 456 -33.94 -30.17 11.45
C GLN A 456 -34.05 -28.92 12.34
N ALA A 457 -32.95 -28.19 12.55
CA ALA A 457 -32.91 -26.92 13.28
C ALA A 457 -33.67 -25.81 12.52
N TRP A 458 -34.24 -24.84 13.24
CA TRP A 458 -35.09 -23.80 12.65
C TRP A 458 -34.28 -22.71 11.93
N THR A 459 -34.47 -22.57 10.62
CA THR A 459 -33.69 -21.67 9.75
C THR A 459 -34.04 -20.19 9.89
N TRP A 460 -35.21 -19.85 10.47
CA TRP A 460 -35.59 -18.46 10.71
C TRP A 460 -34.83 -17.82 11.88
N VAL A 461 -34.42 -18.62 12.87
CA VAL A 461 -33.62 -18.17 14.01
C VAL A 461 -32.18 -17.87 13.57
N ARG A 462 -31.68 -18.63 12.59
CA ARG A 462 -30.37 -18.42 11.94
C ARG A 462 -30.47 -18.51 10.41
N PRO A 463 -30.76 -17.37 9.75
CA PRO A 463 -30.83 -17.33 8.29
C PRO A 463 -29.53 -17.86 7.64
N GLY A 464 -29.67 -18.75 6.65
CA GLY A 464 -28.54 -19.33 5.94
C GLY A 464 -27.83 -20.47 6.68
N HIS A 465 -28.38 -20.98 7.79
CA HIS A 465 -27.87 -22.16 8.47
C HIS A 465 -27.91 -23.40 7.56
N GLU A 466 -28.96 -23.54 6.75
CA GLU A 466 -29.16 -24.65 5.82
C GLU A 466 -28.06 -24.80 4.76
N ARG A 467 -27.20 -23.79 4.58
CA ARG A 467 -26.02 -23.86 3.70
C ARG A 467 -24.71 -24.13 4.45
N ARG A 468 -24.68 -23.86 5.75
CA ARG A 468 -23.48 -23.91 6.62
C ARG A 468 -23.57 -25.00 7.68
N CYS A 469 -24.61 -25.84 7.62
CA CYS A 469 -24.86 -26.87 8.63
C CYS A 469 -23.65 -27.81 8.72
N PRO A 470 -23.06 -27.99 9.91
CA PRO A 470 -21.92 -28.90 10.10
C PRO A 470 -22.22 -30.34 9.65
N ARG A 471 -23.48 -30.78 9.79
CA ARG A 471 -23.91 -32.11 9.36
C ARG A 471 -23.87 -32.31 7.84
N LEU A 472 -24.12 -31.26 7.05
CA LEU A 472 -24.00 -31.34 5.58
C LEU A 472 -22.55 -31.61 5.17
N LYS A 473 -21.57 -31.06 5.91
CA LYS A 473 -20.15 -31.32 5.67
C LYS A 473 -19.78 -32.75 6.07
N GLN A 474 -20.26 -33.23 7.22
CA GLN A 474 -20.05 -34.61 7.66
C GLN A 474 -20.68 -35.64 6.69
N GLU A 475 -21.88 -35.37 6.17
CA GLU A 475 -22.53 -36.20 5.16
C GLU A 475 -21.76 -36.21 3.83
N ALA A 476 -21.22 -35.06 3.41
CA ALA A 476 -20.38 -34.95 2.21
C ALA A 476 -19.02 -35.66 2.39
N ASP A 477 -18.40 -35.53 3.56
CA ASP A 477 -17.14 -36.19 3.91
C ASP A 477 -17.31 -37.71 4.08
N ALA A 478 -18.49 -38.18 4.53
CA ALA A 478 -18.82 -39.61 4.61
C ALA A 478 -19.22 -40.23 3.26
N ALA A 479 -19.62 -39.40 2.30
CA ALA A 479 -19.96 -39.80 0.92
C ALA A 479 -18.77 -39.73 -0.05
N SER A 480 -17.63 -39.18 0.39
CA SER A 480 -16.36 -39.10 -0.34
C SER A 480 -15.40 -40.19 0.14
#